data_AF-A0A358HUL6-F1
#
_entry.id   AF-A0A358HUL6-F1
#
_cell.length_a   1.000
_cell.length_b   1.000
_cell.length_c   1.000
_cell.angle_alpha   90.00
_cell.angle_beta   90.00
_cell.angle_gamma   90.00
#
_symmetry.space_group_name_H-M   'P 1'
#
loop_
_entity.id
_entity.type
_entity.pdbx_description
1 polymer ?
#
loop_
_entity_poly.entity_id
_entity_poly.type
_entity_poly.pdbx_seq_one_letter_code
_entity_poly.pdbx_strand_id
1 'polypeptide(L)' 'MEEFERKIQSEKLGFMMTWTELKKFANELEQTFDCVVAGFKENDAIDKNKILNGDNDGIEIFIEAFDSKEWTIKN' A
#
# COMPACT_ATOMS: atom_id res chain seq x y z
N MET A 1 10.10 13.37 2.13
CA MET A 1 9.63 11.97 2.21
C MET A 1 9.24 11.61 3.64
N GLU A 2 10.12 11.81 4.63
CA GLU A 2 9.85 11.49 6.04
C GLU A 2 8.57 12.09 6.66
N GLU A 3 8.19 13.33 6.31
CA GLU A 3 6.95 13.93 6.83
C GLU A 3 5.69 13.26 6.25
N PHE A 4 5.76 12.87 4.97
CA PHE A 4 4.69 12.14 4.29
C PHE A 4 4.57 10.72 4.85
N GLU A 5 5.69 10.03 5.04
CA GLU A 5 5.73 8.70 5.67
C GLU A 5 5.16 8.71 7.08
N ARG A 6 5.57 9.67 7.92
CA ARG A 6 5.02 9.83 9.28
C ARG A 6 3.53 10.07 9.26
N LYS A 7 3.04 10.90 8.33
CA LYS A 7 1.62 11.13 8.16
C LYS A 7 0.88 9.83 7.80
N ILE A 8 1.35 9.09 6.79
CA ILE A 8 0.75 7.80 6.40
C ILE A 8 0.78 6.78 7.54
N GLN A 9 1.87 6.74 8.30
CA GLN A 9 1.98 5.87 9.47
C GLN A 9 0.95 6.20 10.55
N SER A 10 0.59 7.49 10.71
CA SER A 10 -0.47 7.90 11.63
C SER A 10 -1.90 7.61 11.14
N GLU A 11 -2.10 7.43 9.83
CA GLU A 11 -3.43 7.13 9.25
C GLU A 11 -3.82 5.66 9.42
N LYS A 12 -5.09 5.40 9.73
CA LYS A 12 -5.63 4.05 9.96
C LYS A 12 -5.50 3.13 8.73
N LEU A 13 -5.71 3.70 7.54
CA LEU A 13 -5.68 2.97 6.26
C LEU A 13 -4.44 3.30 5.42
N GLY A 14 -3.49 4.06 5.98
CA GLY A 14 -2.41 4.64 5.20
C GLY A 14 -2.94 5.67 4.21
N PHE A 15 -2.41 5.67 2.99
CA PHE A 15 -2.80 6.63 1.96
C PHE A 15 -3.81 6.02 0.98
N MET A 16 -5.08 6.32 1.22
CA MET A 16 -6.20 5.88 0.40
C MET A 16 -6.19 6.57 -0.96
N MET A 17 -6.24 5.79 -2.03
CA MET A 17 -6.28 6.29 -3.40
C MET A 17 -7.02 5.32 -4.32
N THR A 18 -7.63 5.85 -5.37
CA THR A 18 -8.18 5.06 -6.47
C THR A 18 -7.06 4.45 -7.32
N TRP A 19 -7.38 3.42 -8.12
CA TRP A 19 -6.42 2.84 -9.07
C TRP A 19 -5.82 3.86 -10.05
N THR A 20 -6.62 4.85 -10.46
CA THR A 20 -6.15 5.92 -11.36
C THR A 20 -5.14 6.83 -10.68
N GLU A 21 -5.39 7.18 -9.41
CA GLU A 21 -4.47 7.99 -8.61
C GLU A 21 -3.19 7.22 -8.30
N LEU A 22 -3.27 5.92 -8.01
CA LEU A 22 -2.10 5.05 -7.83
C LEU A 22 -1.21 5.03 -9.05
N LYS A 23 -1.78 4.85 -10.24
CA LYS A 23 -0.99 4.86 -11.48
C LYS A 23 -0.30 6.21 -11.70
N LYS A 24 -0.97 7.32 -11.39
CA LYS A 24 -0.36 8.64 -11.50
C LYS A 24 0.78 8.80 -10.49
N PHE A 25 0.53 8.44 -9.23
CA PHE A 25 1.52 8.46 -8.17
C PHE A 25 2.75 7.63 -8.54
N ALA A 26 2.55 6.39 -8.99
CA ALA A 26 3.63 5.49 -9.38
C ALA A 26 4.49 6.02 -10.55
N ASN A 27 3.89 6.73 -11.52
CA ASN A 27 4.64 7.34 -12.61
C ASN A 27 5.52 8.53 -12.19
N GLU A 28 5.21 9.13 -11.04
CA GLU A 28 5.98 10.25 -10.47
C GLU A 28 7.05 9.78 -9.47
N LEU A 29 7.13 8.48 -9.19
CA LEU A 29 8.13 7.90 -8.29
C LEU A 29 9.47 7.68 -9.01
N GLU A 30 10.52 8.32 -8.53
CA GLU A 30 11.89 8.05 -8.99
C GLU A 30 12.46 6.77 -8.36
N GLN A 31 12.14 6.51 -7.09
CA GLN A 31 12.55 5.32 -6.33
C GLN A 31 11.50 4.98 -5.27
N THR A 32 11.48 3.72 -4.84
CA THR A 32 10.60 3.21 -3.78
C THR A 32 11.35 2.16 -2.99
N PHE A 33 11.21 2.24 -1.67
CA PHE A 33 11.72 1.26 -0.70
C PHE A 33 10.59 0.96 0.28
N ASP A 34 10.45 -0.31 0.65
CA ASP A 34 9.47 -0.79 1.64
C ASP A 34 8.03 -0.29 1.41
N CYS A 35 7.50 -0.51 0.20
CA CYS A 35 6.14 -0.11 -0.18
C CYS A 35 5.19 -1.29 -0.26
N VAL A 36 4.03 -1.13 0.38
CA VAL A 36 2.92 -2.07 0.29
C VAL A 36 1.73 -1.38 -0.37
N VAL A 37 1.18 -2.01 -1.40
CA VAL A 37 -0.08 -1.62 -2.03
C VAL A 37 -1.09 -2.73 -1.78
N ALA A 38 -2.17 -2.38 -1.07
CA ALA A 38 -3.28 -3.28 -0.79
C ALA A 38 -4.55 -2.76 -1.48
N GLY A 39 -5.15 -3.59 -2.33
CA GLY A 39 -6.42 -3.30 -3.01
C GLY A 39 -7.56 -4.10 -2.38
N PHE A 40 -8.69 -3.44 -2.15
CA PHE A 40 -9.89 -4.04 -1.56
C PHE A 40 -11.16 -3.41 -2.15
N LYS A 41 -12.30 -4.11 -2.06
CA LYS A 41 -13.60 -3.63 -2.59
C LYS A 41 -14.45 -2.87 -1.56
N GLU A 42 -14.49 -3.36 -0.32
CA GLU A 42 -15.30 -2.78 0.76
C GLU A 42 -14.39 -2.45 1.97
N ASN A 43 -14.66 -1.33 2.62
CA ASN A 43 -13.71 -0.69 3.55
C ASN A 43 -13.87 -1.14 5.02
N ASP A 44 -14.90 -1.94 5.31
CA ASP A 44 -15.43 -2.07 6.67
C ASP A 44 -14.56 -2.94 7.60
N ALA A 45 -13.67 -3.76 7.03
CA ALA A 45 -12.80 -4.69 7.77
C ALA A 45 -11.29 -4.38 7.64
N ILE A 46 -10.92 -3.32 6.93
CA ILE A 46 -9.51 -3.04 6.58
C ILE A 46 -8.78 -2.42 7.78
N ASP A 47 -7.68 -3.04 8.17
CA ASP A 47 -6.73 -2.53 9.17
C ASP A 47 -5.31 -2.68 8.64
N LYS A 48 -4.61 -1.56 8.47
CA LYS A 48 -3.23 -1.51 8.00
C LYS A 48 -2.30 -2.43 8.82
N ASN A 49 -2.45 -2.46 10.14
CA ASN A 49 -1.57 -3.25 11.00
C ASN A 49 -1.81 -4.76 10.83
N LYS A 50 -3.05 -5.17 10.55
CA LYS A 50 -3.37 -6.57 10.24
C LYS A 50 -2.74 -7.00 8.92
N ILE A 51 -2.91 -6.17 7.89
CA ILE A 51 -2.35 -6.39 6.55
C ILE A 51 -0.82 -6.53 6.60
N LEU A 52 -0.14 -5.62 7.33
CA LEU A 52 1.32 -5.69 7.48
C LEU A 52 1.79 -6.91 8.30
N ASN A 53 0.93 -7.49 9.14
CA ASN A 53 1.19 -8.73 9.85
C ASN A 53 0.76 -9.99 9.07
N GLY A 54 0.34 -9.84 7.80
CA GLY A 54 -0.05 -10.93 6.91
C GLY A 54 -1.51 -11.37 7.01
N ASP A 55 -2.34 -10.68 7.79
CA ASP A 55 -3.79 -10.86 7.78
C ASP A 55 -4.38 -10.05 6.62
N ASN A 56 -4.46 -10.72 5.47
CA ASN A 56 -4.90 -10.16 4.19
C ASN A 56 -6.38 -10.48 3.90
N ASP A 57 -7.19 -10.76 4.93
CA ASP A 57 -8.62 -11.02 4.72
C ASP A 57 -9.32 -9.79 4.13
N GLY A 58 -10.12 -10.00 3.08
CA GLY A 58 -10.75 -8.93 2.30
C GLY A 58 -9.83 -8.14 1.37
N ILE A 59 -8.53 -8.47 1.30
CA ILE A 59 -7.60 -7.91 0.32
C ILE A 59 -7.66 -8.73 -0.97
N GLU A 60 -7.94 -8.05 -2.09
CA GLU A 60 -7.99 -8.69 -3.41
C GLU A 60 -6.64 -8.68 -4.12
N ILE A 61 -5.82 -7.67 -3.80
CA ILE A 61 -4.50 -7.48 -4.41
C ILE A 61 -3.56 -7.04 -3.30
N PHE A 62 -2.48 -7.79 -3.09
CA PHE A 62 -1.39 -7.39 -2.21
C PHE A 62 -0.08 -7.35 -3.00
N ILE A 63 0.51 -6.17 -3.11
CA ILE A 63 1.79 -5.94 -3.77
C ILE A 63 2.77 -5.42 -2.73
N GLU A 64 3.90 -6.10 -2.62
CA GLU A 64 5.01 -5.73 -1.74
C GLU A 64 6.23 -5.44 -2.62
N ALA A 65 6.68 -4.18 -2.60
CA ALA A 65 7.87 -3.72 -3.29
C ALA A 65 8.93 -3.38 -2.24
N PHE A 66 9.91 -4.26 -2.08
CA PHE A 66 11.01 -4.05 -1.13
C PHE A 66 11.95 -2.95 -1.65
N ASP A 67 12.27 -3.00 -2.94
CA ASP A 67 12.96 -1.94 -3.67
C ASP A 67 12.43 -1.82 -5.11
N SER A 68 13.07 -1.00 -5.95
CA SER A 68 12.69 -0.84 -7.36
C SER A 68 12.97 -2.06 -8.25
N LYS A 69 13.53 -3.16 -7.70
CA LYS A 69 13.93 -4.37 -8.42
C LYS A 69 13.17 -5.61 -7.97
N GLU A 70 12.76 -5.69 -6.70
CA GLU A 70 12.18 -6.89 -6.09
C GLU A 70 10.73 -6.66 -5.65
N TRP A 71 9.79 -7.16 -6.45
CA TRP A 71 8.35 -7.02 -6.20
C TRP A 71 7.68 -8.38 -6.07
N THR A 72 6.79 -8.53 -5.10
CA THR A 72 5.98 -9.75 -4.88
C THR A 72 4.51 -9.42 -4.98
N ILE A 73 3.77 -10.21 -5.77
CA ILE A 73 2.31 -10.13 -5.90
C ILE A 73 1.71 -11.37 -5.23
N LYS A 74 0.78 -11.15 -4.29
CA LYS A 74 0.06 -12.22 -3.58
C LYS A 74 -1.46 -12.02 -3.79
N ASN A 75 -2.15 -13.13 -4.05
CA ASN A 75 -3.62 -13.24 -4.11
C ASN A 75 -4.11 -14.15 -2.99
#